data_AF-A0A834C3R6-F1
#
_entry.id   AF-A0A834C3R6-F1
#
_cell.length_a   1.000
_cell.length_b   1.000
_cell.length_c   1.000
_cell.angle_alpha   90.00
_cell.angle_beta   90.00
_cell.angle_gamma   90.00
#
_symmetry.space_group_name_H-M   'P 1'
#
loop_
_entity.id
_entity.type
_entity.pdbx_description
1 polymer ?
#
loop_
_entity_poly.entity_id
_entity_poly.type
_entity_poly.pdbx_seq_one_letter_code
_entity_poly.pdbx_strand_id
1 'polypeptide(L)'
;SSCGNTSVVSVLPELSVSACVEDCGSYGECRLLRSYSYLYAACVCKAGWKGWGCTDYSSALSYGRQLVSTLLLTLSNLSFLPAIVVAIRRFYITEASVYCFTMFFSTFYHACDQPGVAVWCIMDYDALQYCDFLGSVCSIWVTILCMARIRDIAKYTLFMLGALLIAMSMQLDRKGLWNMLGPILCAILLMASTWVYRGVRRRRCYPPSWKRWVLYLIPGLCCALVGVCLYIFAETEDNYYYTHSLWHILVASCVVFLLPPKEKHREALGWSRGFSWSWSWRPRICGYTLCESSKEELYTVT
;
A
#
# COMPACT_ATOMS: atom_id res chain seq x y z
N SER A 1 78.46 -44.63 -11.06
CA SER A 1 77.55 -43.50 -11.33
C SER A 1 76.10 -43.99 -11.20
N SER A 2 75.53 -43.89 -10.00
CA SER A 2 74.15 -44.32 -9.73
C SER A 2 73.33 -43.06 -9.42
N CYS A 3 72.62 -42.54 -10.43
CA CYS A 3 71.60 -41.52 -10.21
C CYS A 3 70.32 -42.25 -9.75
N GLY A 4 70.12 -42.26 -8.43
CA GLY A 4 68.97 -42.89 -7.79
C GLY A 4 67.69 -42.06 -7.90
N ASN A 5 66.60 -42.78 -8.16
CA ASN A 5 65.19 -42.44 -7.92
C ASN A 5 64.67 -41.06 -8.36
N THR A 6 64.17 -41.00 -9.59
CA THR A 6 63.15 -40.03 -10.00
C THR A 6 61.82 -40.36 -9.31
N SER A 7 61.54 -39.67 -8.21
CA SER A 7 60.19 -39.66 -7.62
C SER A 7 59.23 -38.92 -8.55
N VAL A 8 58.33 -39.65 -9.19
CA VAL A 8 57.25 -39.07 -10.01
C VAL A 8 56.22 -38.44 -9.06
N VAL A 9 56.23 -37.11 -8.97
CA VAL A 9 55.21 -36.36 -8.22
C VAL A 9 54.03 -36.13 -9.16
N SER A 10 52.95 -36.89 -8.96
CA SER A 10 51.68 -36.66 -9.66
C SER A 10 51.00 -35.41 -9.08
N VAL A 11 51.12 -34.28 -9.77
CA VAL A 11 50.33 -33.09 -9.46
C VAL A 11 49.03 -33.20 -10.25
N LEU A 12 47.91 -33.37 -9.56
CA LEU A 12 46.59 -33.29 -10.18
C LEU A 12 46.11 -31.84 -10.07
N PRO A 13 46.09 -31.05 -11.17
CA PRO A 13 45.58 -29.68 -11.11
C PRO A 13 44.06 -29.71 -10.97
N GLU A 14 43.55 -29.10 -9.91
CA GLU A 14 42.11 -28.87 -9.72
C GLU A 14 41.78 -27.46 -10.22
N LEU A 15 40.84 -27.36 -11.16
CA LEU A 15 40.40 -26.12 -11.80
C LEU A 15 38.94 -25.88 -11.42
N SER A 16 38.71 -24.88 -10.55
CA SER A 16 37.36 -24.42 -10.20
C SER A 16 37.05 -23.11 -10.93
N VAL A 17 35.98 -23.09 -11.71
CA VAL A 17 35.46 -21.87 -12.34
C VAL A 17 34.21 -21.44 -11.58
N SER A 18 34.29 -20.29 -10.90
CA SER A 18 33.13 -19.66 -10.26
C SER A 18 32.47 -18.68 -11.22
N ALA A 19 31.14 -18.59 -11.19
CA ALA A 19 30.39 -17.65 -12.02
C ALA A 19 30.53 -16.19 -11.54
N CYS A 20 30.86 -16.00 -10.26
CA CYS A 20 31.08 -14.70 -9.64
C CYS A 20 32.46 -14.62 -8.96
N VAL A 21 33.01 -13.41 -8.87
CA VAL A 21 34.29 -13.13 -8.22
C VAL A 21 34.15 -13.31 -6.71
N GLU A 22 34.94 -14.20 -6.11
CA GLU A 22 34.98 -14.46 -4.66
C GLU A 22 33.60 -14.70 -4.02
N ASP A 23 32.69 -15.32 -4.77
CA ASP A 23 31.29 -15.55 -4.35
C ASP A 23 30.58 -14.28 -3.82
N CYS A 24 31.00 -13.09 -4.28
CA CYS A 24 30.47 -11.78 -3.89
C CYS A 24 30.67 -11.38 -2.42
N GLY A 25 31.55 -12.08 -1.69
CA GLY A 25 31.85 -11.80 -0.29
C GLY A 25 30.63 -11.88 0.65
N SER A 26 30.73 -11.28 1.83
CA SER A 26 29.65 -11.29 2.83
C SER A 26 28.54 -10.26 2.58
N TYR A 27 28.77 -9.31 1.67
CA TYR A 27 27.90 -8.15 1.43
C TYR A 27 27.31 -8.15 0.02
N GLY A 28 27.35 -9.28 -0.68
CA GLY A 28 26.77 -9.44 -2.01
C GLY A 28 26.13 -10.80 -2.20
N GLU A 29 25.37 -10.94 -3.28
CA GLU A 29 24.86 -12.24 -3.75
C GLU A 29 25.20 -12.42 -5.23
N CYS A 30 25.65 -13.63 -5.57
CA CYS A 30 25.84 -14.01 -6.96
C CYS A 30 24.48 -14.29 -7.61
N ARG A 31 24.09 -13.47 -8.60
CA ARG A 31 22.83 -13.61 -9.32
C ARG A 31 23.06 -13.80 -10.81
N LEU A 32 22.26 -14.67 -11.41
CA LEU A 32 22.18 -14.81 -12.86
C LEU A 32 21.27 -13.71 -13.40
N LEU A 33 21.85 -12.77 -14.14
CA LEU A 33 21.16 -11.63 -14.73
C LEU A 33 20.98 -11.88 -16.23
N ARG A 34 19.91 -11.32 -16.78
CA ARG A 34 19.61 -11.38 -18.21
C ARG A 34 19.51 -9.97 -18.76
N SER A 35 20.30 -9.69 -19.79
CA SER A 35 20.16 -8.46 -20.59
C SER A 35 19.96 -8.86 -22.05
N TYR A 36 18.77 -8.58 -22.58
CA TYR A 36 18.33 -9.05 -23.91
C TYR A 36 18.41 -10.59 -24.05
N SER A 37 19.28 -11.07 -24.93
CA SER A 37 19.57 -12.49 -25.19
C SER A 37 20.81 -13.01 -24.44
N TYR A 38 21.50 -12.17 -23.68
CA TYR A 38 22.68 -12.55 -22.91
C TYR A 38 22.30 -12.91 -21.47
N LEU A 39 22.77 -14.07 -21.01
CA LEU A 39 22.74 -14.50 -19.62
C LEU A 39 24.17 -14.41 -19.07
N TYR A 40 24.31 -13.74 -17.92
CA TYR A 40 25.60 -13.60 -17.24
C TYR A 40 25.39 -13.64 -15.74
N ALA A 41 26.40 -14.08 -14.99
CA ALA A 41 26.39 -14.00 -13.55
C ALA A 41 27.15 -12.75 -13.10
N ALA A 42 26.63 -12.05 -12.09
CA ALA A 42 27.28 -10.91 -11.49
C ALA A 42 26.93 -10.78 -10.01
N CYS A 43 27.78 -10.08 -9.28
CA CYS A 43 27.54 -9.75 -7.89
C CYS A 43 26.59 -8.58 -7.74
N VAL A 44 25.53 -8.78 -6.96
CA VAL A 44 24.61 -7.71 -6.54
C VAL A 44 24.94 -7.32 -5.11
N CYS A 45 25.54 -6.16 -4.96
CA CYS A 45 26.01 -5.68 -3.66
C CYS A 45 24.87 -5.10 -2.82
N LYS A 46 24.97 -5.29 -1.50
CA LYS A 46 24.01 -4.85 -0.50
C LYS A 46 24.58 -3.68 0.30
N ALA A 47 23.71 -2.89 0.91
CA ALA A 47 24.03 -1.91 1.94
C ALA A 47 25.09 -0.88 1.51
N GLY A 48 25.04 -0.45 0.24
CA GLY A 48 25.96 0.56 -0.30
C GLY A 48 27.38 0.07 -0.60
N TRP A 49 27.66 -1.23 -0.45
CA TRP A 49 28.91 -1.84 -0.90
C TRP A 49 29.02 -1.80 -2.43
N LYS A 50 30.26 -1.68 -2.93
CA LYS A 50 30.56 -1.54 -4.35
C LYS A 50 31.68 -2.50 -4.78
N GLY A 51 31.96 -2.47 -6.09
CA GLY A 51 33.00 -3.27 -6.71
C GLY A 51 32.51 -4.64 -7.19
N TRP A 52 33.35 -5.30 -8.00
CA TRP A 52 33.01 -6.55 -8.69
C TRP A 52 32.73 -7.73 -7.76
N GLY A 53 33.33 -7.73 -6.56
CA GLY A 53 33.09 -8.71 -5.49
C GLY A 53 32.41 -8.14 -4.26
N CYS A 54 31.82 -6.93 -4.34
CA CYS A 54 31.20 -6.24 -3.19
C CYS A 54 32.15 -6.03 -2.00
N THR A 55 33.42 -5.70 -2.27
CA THR A 55 34.49 -5.51 -1.29
C THR A 55 34.86 -4.05 -1.04
N ASP A 56 34.33 -3.12 -1.84
CA ASP A 56 34.54 -1.68 -1.65
C ASP A 56 33.52 -1.13 -0.63
N TYR A 57 34.03 -0.70 0.53
CA TYR A 57 33.27 -0.15 1.64
C TYR A 57 33.15 1.37 1.62
N SER A 58 33.68 2.05 0.59
CA SER A 58 33.72 3.53 0.51
C SER A 58 32.35 4.20 0.67
N SER A 59 31.27 3.54 0.23
CA SER A 59 29.89 3.98 0.40
C SER A 59 29.02 3.03 1.23
N ALA A 60 29.64 2.11 1.99
CA ALA A 60 28.89 1.16 2.80
C ALA A 60 28.10 1.88 3.90
N LEU A 61 26.83 1.50 4.05
CA LEU A 61 25.94 2.01 5.07
C LEU A 61 26.26 1.37 6.42
N SER A 62 26.37 2.19 7.46
CA SER A 62 26.52 1.69 8.83
C SER A 62 25.28 0.92 9.28
N TYR A 63 25.46 -0.04 10.20
CA TYR A 63 24.36 -0.81 10.78
C TYR A 63 23.25 0.08 11.35
N GLY A 64 23.62 1.16 12.06
CA GLY A 64 22.66 2.11 12.61
C GLY A 64 21.79 2.77 11.54
N ARG A 65 22.35 3.11 10.37
CA ARG A 65 21.58 3.68 9.26
C ARG A 65 20.66 2.64 8.62
N GLN A 66 21.12 1.40 8.44
CA GLN A 66 20.27 0.30 7.95
C GLN A 66 19.07 0.07 8.89
N LEU A 67 19.32 0.05 10.20
CA LEU A 67 18.27 -0.13 11.21
C LEU A 67 17.26 1.03 11.21
N VAL A 68 17.74 2.28 11.19
CA VAL A 68 16.86 3.46 11.15
C VAL A 68 16.01 3.46 9.88
N SER A 69 16.60 3.16 8.73
CA SER A 69 15.88 3.06 7.46
C SER A 69 14.75 2.02 7.54
N THR A 70 15.08 0.83 8.03
CA THR A 70 14.11 -0.27 8.22
C THR A 70 13.00 0.11 9.19
N LEU A 71 13.34 0.66 10.34
CA LEU A 71 12.34 1.06 11.34
C LEU A 71 11.44 2.18 10.83
N LEU A 72 11.97 3.17 10.11
CA LEU A 72 11.15 4.26 9.55
C LEU A 72 10.13 3.72 8.55
N LEU A 73 10.57 2.92 7.57
CA LEU A 73 9.69 2.37 6.53
C LEU A 73 8.65 1.39 7.08
N THR A 74 9.02 0.58 8.07
CA THR A 74 8.11 -0.41 8.68
C THR A 74 7.15 0.22 9.69
N LEU A 75 7.62 1.07 10.61
CA LEU A 75 6.77 1.67 11.65
C LEU A 75 5.84 2.75 11.08
N SER A 76 6.23 3.45 10.02
CA SER A 76 5.36 4.44 9.36
C SER A 76 4.08 3.81 8.81
N ASN A 77 4.11 2.53 8.42
CA ASN A 77 2.92 1.79 7.99
C ASN A 77 1.87 1.62 9.09
N LEU A 78 2.27 1.63 10.37
CA LEU A 78 1.33 1.57 11.49
C LEU A 78 0.43 2.82 11.58
N SER A 79 0.74 3.88 10.82
CA SER A 79 -0.16 5.03 10.66
C SER A 79 -1.52 4.66 10.03
N PHE A 80 -1.65 3.50 9.39
CA PHE A 80 -2.93 2.96 8.93
C PHE A 80 -3.85 2.49 10.08
N LEU A 81 -3.32 2.24 11.29
CA LEU A 81 -4.13 1.78 12.44
C LEU A 81 -5.30 2.73 12.76
N PRO A 82 -5.09 4.06 12.90
CA PRO A 82 -6.20 5.02 13.00
C PRO A 82 -7.25 4.87 11.89
N ALA A 83 -6.84 4.71 10.62
CA ALA A 83 -7.75 4.56 9.49
C ALA A 83 -8.59 3.28 9.61
N ILE A 84 -7.96 2.16 9.97
CA ILE A 84 -8.62 0.88 10.22
C ILE A 84 -9.64 1.00 11.36
N VAL A 85 -9.23 1.57 12.50
CA VAL A 85 -10.12 1.76 13.66
C VAL A 85 -11.33 2.62 13.30
N VAL A 86 -11.11 3.73 12.58
CA VAL A 86 -12.19 4.62 12.13
C VAL A 86 -13.12 3.90 11.15
N ALA A 87 -12.58 3.14 10.20
CA ALA A 87 -13.36 2.37 9.23
C ALA A 87 -14.24 1.32 9.93
N ILE A 88 -13.68 0.54 10.87
CA ILE A 88 -14.41 -0.45 11.66
C ILE A 88 -15.52 0.23 12.50
N ARG A 89 -15.19 1.30 13.23
CA ARG A 89 -16.16 2.06 14.06
C ARG A 89 -17.33 2.60 13.23
N ARG A 90 -17.11 2.89 11.94
CA ARG A 90 -18.12 3.40 11.01
C ARG A 90 -18.77 2.31 10.14
N PHE A 91 -18.48 1.03 10.39
CA PHE A 91 -18.97 -0.14 9.66
C PHE A 91 -18.55 -0.20 8.18
N TYR A 92 -17.40 0.37 7.83
CA TYR A 92 -16.75 0.22 6.53
C TYR A 92 -15.80 -0.99 6.55
N ILE A 93 -16.35 -2.20 6.68
CA ILE A 93 -15.59 -3.43 6.91
C ILE A 93 -14.75 -3.81 5.68
N THR A 94 -15.29 -3.62 4.47
CA THR A 94 -14.57 -3.91 3.22
C THR A 94 -13.38 -2.97 3.05
N GLU A 95 -13.55 -1.69 3.36
CA GLU A 95 -12.46 -0.72 3.32
C GLU A 95 -11.42 -1.02 4.40
N ALA A 96 -11.87 -1.33 5.63
CA ALA A 96 -10.99 -1.73 6.72
C ALA A 96 -10.13 -2.97 6.38
N SER A 97 -10.69 -3.98 5.70
CA SER A 97 -9.92 -5.16 5.30
C SER A 97 -8.83 -4.82 4.29
N VAL A 98 -9.09 -3.88 3.37
CA VAL A 98 -8.08 -3.42 2.41
C VAL A 98 -6.98 -2.64 3.13
N TYR A 99 -7.32 -1.77 4.08
CA TYR A 99 -6.31 -1.04 4.87
C TYR A 99 -5.45 -1.96 5.74
N CYS A 100 -6.05 -3.00 6.34
CA CYS A 100 -5.30 -4.02 7.07
C CYS A 100 -4.34 -4.79 6.16
N PHE A 101 -4.79 -5.16 4.95
CA PHE A 101 -3.97 -5.83 3.95
C PHE A 101 -2.76 -4.97 3.58
N THR A 102 -2.98 -3.70 3.24
CA THR A 102 -1.92 -2.73 2.90
C THR A 102 -0.92 -2.58 4.03
N MET A 103 -1.38 -2.32 5.25
CA MET A 103 -0.51 -2.16 6.41
C MET A 103 0.36 -3.40 6.63
N PHE A 104 -0.23 -4.59 6.58
CA PHE A 104 0.48 -5.84 6.80
C PHE A 104 1.56 -6.07 5.74
N PHE A 105 1.17 -6.10 4.46
CA PHE A 105 2.10 -6.42 3.37
C PHE A 105 3.15 -5.35 3.15
N SER A 106 2.80 -4.07 3.30
CA SER A 106 3.77 -2.96 3.20
C SER A 106 4.82 -3.03 4.31
N THR A 107 4.40 -3.32 5.55
CA THR A 107 5.34 -3.49 6.68
C THR A 107 6.34 -4.60 6.40
N PHE A 108 5.86 -5.77 5.95
CA PHE A 108 6.76 -6.90 5.70
C PHE A 108 7.56 -6.77 4.41
N TYR A 109 7.03 -6.07 3.40
CA TYR A 109 7.78 -5.71 2.21
C TYR A 109 8.99 -4.85 2.58
N HIS A 110 8.79 -3.76 3.33
CA HIS A 110 9.92 -2.90 3.71
C HIS A 110 10.87 -3.54 4.72
N ALA A 111 10.42 -4.50 5.54
CA ALA A 111 11.34 -5.30 6.34
C ALA A 111 12.24 -6.19 5.46
N CYS A 112 11.72 -6.64 4.31
CA CYS A 112 12.44 -7.51 3.36
C CYS A 112 13.30 -6.73 2.36
N ASP A 113 12.89 -5.52 1.99
CA ASP A 113 13.55 -4.67 0.99
C ASP A 113 14.85 -4.01 1.48
N GLN A 114 15.02 -3.91 2.80
CA GLN A 114 16.18 -3.23 3.38
C GLN A 114 17.45 -4.06 3.28
N PRO A 115 18.55 -3.50 2.76
CA PRO A 115 19.73 -4.30 2.49
C PRO A 115 20.60 -4.51 3.74
N GLY A 116 21.28 -5.66 3.80
CA GLY A 116 22.29 -5.97 4.82
C GLY A 116 21.79 -6.98 5.85
N VAL A 117 22.15 -6.77 7.13
CA VAL A 117 21.81 -7.68 8.24
C VAL A 117 20.41 -7.46 8.81
N ALA A 118 19.75 -6.36 8.43
CA ALA A 118 18.40 -6.02 8.89
C ALA A 118 17.29 -6.63 8.03
N VAL A 119 17.64 -7.35 6.94
CA VAL A 119 16.68 -8.02 6.04
C VAL A 119 15.85 -9.03 6.83
N TRP A 120 14.53 -8.95 6.70
CA TRP A 120 13.64 -10.00 7.18
C TRP A 120 12.45 -10.20 6.24
N CYS A 121 12.41 -11.36 5.58
CA CYS A 121 11.37 -11.72 4.61
C CYS A 121 10.53 -12.89 5.13
N ILE A 122 9.22 -12.70 5.22
CA ILE A 122 8.26 -13.78 5.58
C ILE A 122 7.86 -14.64 4.37
N MET A 123 8.00 -14.09 3.15
CA MET A 123 7.72 -14.75 1.87
C MET A 123 8.60 -14.15 0.78
N ASP A 124 8.44 -14.63 -0.46
CA ASP A 124 9.20 -14.13 -1.61
C ASP A 124 9.09 -12.61 -1.78
N TYR A 125 10.23 -11.98 -2.05
CA TYR A 125 10.35 -10.52 -2.24
C TYR A 125 9.37 -10.01 -3.29
N ASP A 126 9.28 -10.69 -4.44
CA ASP A 126 8.41 -10.27 -5.54
C ASP A 126 6.92 -10.33 -5.19
N ALA A 127 6.54 -11.26 -4.30
CA ALA A 127 5.18 -11.38 -3.79
C ALA A 127 4.87 -10.28 -2.78
N LEU A 128 5.78 -10.01 -1.84
CA LEU A 128 5.64 -8.91 -0.88
C LEU A 128 5.51 -7.56 -1.58
N GLN A 129 6.41 -7.29 -2.53
CA GLN A 129 6.38 -6.07 -3.33
C GLN A 129 5.07 -5.96 -4.10
N TYR A 130 4.63 -7.03 -4.76
CA TYR A 130 3.35 -7.04 -5.49
C TYR A 130 2.17 -6.69 -4.57
N CYS A 131 2.10 -7.29 -3.38
CA CYS A 131 1.04 -7.04 -2.42
C CYS A 131 1.08 -5.62 -1.84
N ASP A 132 2.26 -5.05 -1.63
CA ASP A 132 2.42 -3.66 -1.17
C ASP A 132 1.83 -2.65 -2.18
N PHE A 133 2.26 -2.71 -3.44
CA PHE A 133 1.74 -1.84 -4.50
C PHE A 133 0.24 -2.05 -4.73
N LEU A 134 -0.21 -3.31 -4.80
CA LEU A 134 -1.63 -3.65 -4.97
C LEU A 134 -2.48 -3.10 -3.82
N GLY A 135 -2.05 -3.30 -2.57
CA GLY A 135 -2.75 -2.85 -1.39
C GLY A 135 -2.87 -1.32 -1.35
N SER A 136 -1.77 -0.63 -1.62
CA SER A 136 -1.71 0.83 -1.66
C SER A 136 -2.68 1.43 -2.68
N VAL A 137 -2.65 0.95 -3.94
CA VAL A 137 -3.56 1.46 -4.99
C VAL A 137 -5.01 1.08 -4.69
N CYS A 138 -5.27 -0.15 -4.24
CA CYS A 138 -6.62 -0.58 -3.83
C CYS A 138 -7.16 0.27 -2.68
N SER A 139 -6.33 0.64 -1.70
CA SER A 139 -6.73 1.48 -0.56
C SER A 139 -7.21 2.85 -1.02
N ILE A 140 -6.48 3.48 -1.95
CA ILE A 140 -6.89 4.76 -2.52
C ILE A 140 -8.19 4.60 -3.33
N TRP A 141 -8.26 3.56 -4.17
CA TRP A 141 -9.43 3.24 -5.00
C TRP A 141 -10.72 3.09 -4.17
N VAL A 142 -10.72 2.21 -3.16
CA VAL A 142 -11.91 1.97 -2.33
C VAL A 142 -12.31 3.19 -1.51
N THR A 143 -11.33 3.99 -1.06
CA THR A 143 -11.59 5.23 -0.31
C THR A 143 -12.32 6.25 -1.17
N ILE A 144 -11.85 6.48 -2.41
CA ILE A 144 -12.47 7.45 -3.33
C ILE A 144 -13.87 7.01 -3.74
N LEU A 145 -14.06 5.73 -4.05
CA LEU A 145 -15.37 5.20 -4.38
C LEU A 145 -16.34 5.24 -3.18
N CYS A 146 -15.84 5.05 -1.96
CA CYS A 146 -16.64 5.25 -0.74
C CYS A 146 -17.11 6.71 -0.61
N MET A 147 -16.26 7.68 -0.95
CA MET A 147 -16.63 9.11 -0.99
C MET A 147 -17.65 9.45 -2.09
N ALA A 148 -17.64 8.74 -3.22
CA ALA A 148 -18.61 8.94 -4.30
C ALA A 148 -20.06 8.68 -3.84
N ARG A 149 -20.27 7.87 -2.79
CA ARG A 149 -21.58 7.55 -2.20
C ARG A 149 -22.60 7.05 -3.22
N ILE A 150 -22.15 6.26 -4.20
CA ILE A 150 -23.02 5.57 -5.18
C ILE A 150 -23.82 4.44 -4.52
N ARG A 151 -24.78 3.85 -5.24
CA ARG A 151 -25.58 2.72 -4.73
C ARG A 151 -24.67 1.55 -4.35
N ASP A 152 -24.99 0.85 -3.26
CA ASP A 152 -24.13 -0.22 -2.72
C ASP A 152 -23.80 -1.31 -3.74
N ILE A 153 -24.77 -1.76 -4.55
CA ILE A 153 -24.54 -2.75 -5.60
C ILE A 153 -23.44 -2.26 -6.56
N ALA A 154 -23.60 -1.06 -7.12
CA ALA A 154 -22.62 -0.48 -8.05
C ALA A 154 -21.25 -0.23 -7.36
N LYS A 155 -21.26 0.21 -6.09
CA LYS A 155 -20.04 0.41 -5.31
C LYS A 155 -19.22 -0.87 -5.19
N TYR A 156 -19.83 -1.96 -4.72
CA TYR A 156 -19.12 -3.21 -4.51
C TYR A 156 -18.76 -3.90 -5.84
N THR A 157 -19.57 -3.74 -6.90
CA THR A 157 -19.18 -4.15 -8.25
C THR A 157 -17.91 -3.42 -8.71
N LEU A 158 -17.84 -2.10 -8.53
CA LEU A 158 -16.65 -1.31 -8.88
C LEU A 158 -15.45 -1.60 -7.97
N PHE A 159 -15.67 -1.96 -6.70
CA PHE A 159 -14.59 -2.42 -5.82
C PHE A 159 -13.95 -3.69 -6.39
N MET A 160 -14.76 -4.71 -6.68
CA MET A 160 -14.27 -6.00 -7.18
C MET A 160 -13.66 -5.87 -8.58
N LEU A 161 -14.36 -5.23 -9.50
CA LEU A 161 -13.86 -5.04 -10.88
C LEU A 161 -12.57 -4.21 -10.87
N GLY A 162 -12.54 -3.12 -10.11
CA GLY A 162 -11.34 -2.29 -9.97
C GLY A 162 -10.18 -3.07 -9.37
N ALA A 163 -10.40 -3.82 -8.29
CA ALA A 163 -9.35 -4.63 -7.67
C ALA A 163 -8.77 -5.68 -8.63
N LEU A 164 -9.60 -6.35 -9.44
CA LEU A 164 -9.13 -7.31 -10.44
C LEU A 164 -8.31 -6.65 -11.55
N LEU A 165 -8.74 -5.48 -12.03
CA LEU A 165 -8.00 -4.73 -13.05
C LEU A 165 -6.67 -4.17 -12.51
N ILE A 166 -6.67 -3.66 -11.28
CA ILE A 166 -5.45 -3.21 -10.60
C ILE A 166 -4.50 -4.39 -10.40
N ALA A 167 -5.00 -5.53 -9.91
CA ALA A 167 -4.19 -6.74 -9.71
C ALA A 167 -3.50 -7.22 -10.99
N MET A 168 -4.22 -7.22 -12.10
CA MET A 168 -3.68 -7.59 -13.42
C MET A 168 -2.68 -6.53 -13.93
N SER A 169 -2.97 -5.24 -13.78
CA SER A 169 -2.07 -4.14 -14.14
C SER A 169 -0.75 -4.18 -13.35
N MET A 170 -0.81 -4.45 -12.04
CA MET A 170 0.38 -4.58 -11.19
C MET A 170 1.25 -5.78 -11.56
N GLN A 171 0.68 -6.84 -12.16
CA GLN A 171 1.49 -7.95 -12.69
C GLN A 171 2.24 -7.58 -13.97
N LEU A 172 1.65 -6.75 -14.84
CA LEU A 172 2.29 -6.36 -16.10
C LEU A 172 3.46 -5.42 -15.89
N ASP A 173 3.27 -4.37 -15.09
CA ASP A 173 4.33 -3.42 -14.76
C ASP A 173 4.05 -2.71 -13.42
N ARG A 174 4.56 -3.29 -12.33
CA ARG A 174 4.38 -2.74 -10.97
C ARG A 174 5.03 -1.36 -10.76
N LYS A 175 6.05 -1.00 -11.54
CA LYS A 175 6.76 0.29 -11.43
C LYS A 175 6.25 1.35 -12.41
N GLY A 176 5.35 0.97 -13.31
CA GLY A 176 4.76 1.86 -14.29
C GLY A 176 3.97 2.97 -13.61
N LEU A 177 4.39 4.22 -13.82
CA LEU A 177 3.72 5.41 -13.28
C LEU A 177 2.22 5.43 -13.59
N TRP A 178 1.84 5.02 -14.81
CA TRP A 178 0.45 4.95 -15.25
C TRP A 178 -0.38 3.87 -14.54
N ASN A 179 0.25 2.80 -14.09
CA ASN A 179 -0.42 1.73 -13.36
C ASN A 179 -0.79 2.17 -11.94
N MET A 180 -0.05 3.13 -11.36
CA MET A 180 -0.42 3.80 -10.12
C MET A 180 -1.44 4.94 -10.36
N LEU A 181 -1.17 5.84 -11.31
CA LEU A 181 -1.99 7.04 -11.52
C LEU A 181 -3.34 6.75 -12.18
N GLY A 182 -3.40 5.81 -13.13
CA GLY A 182 -4.60 5.51 -13.92
C GLY A 182 -5.82 5.16 -13.07
N PRO A 183 -5.73 4.18 -12.14
CA PRO A 183 -6.82 3.86 -11.23
C PRO A 183 -7.24 5.05 -10.36
N ILE A 184 -6.28 5.84 -9.85
CA ILE A 184 -6.56 7.01 -9.01
C ILE A 184 -7.34 8.07 -9.80
N LEU A 185 -6.88 8.42 -11.01
CA LEU A 185 -7.55 9.39 -11.88
C LEU A 185 -8.95 8.91 -12.26
N CYS A 186 -9.10 7.63 -12.60
CA CYS A 186 -10.40 7.04 -12.91
C CYS A 186 -11.36 7.14 -11.71
N ALA A 187 -10.91 6.81 -10.49
CA ALA A 187 -11.73 6.94 -9.29
C ALA A 187 -12.15 8.38 -9.02
N ILE A 188 -11.23 9.35 -9.17
CA ILE A 188 -11.51 10.78 -9.00
C ILE A 188 -12.56 11.24 -10.01
N LEU A 189 -12.42 10.86 -11.29
CA LEU A 189 -13.38 11.19 -12.35
C LEU A 189 -14.77 10.62 -12.07
N LEU A 190 -14.85 9.36 -11.61
CA LEU A 190 -16.13 8.73 -11.20
C LEU A 190 -16.77 9.47 -10.02
N MET A 191 -15.98 9.84 -9.01
CA MET A 191 -16.45 10.60 -7.86
C MET A 191 -16.95 11.98 -8.29
N ALA A 192 -16.15 12.74 -9.04
CA ALA A 192 -16.48 14.06 -9.54
C ALA A 192 -17.76 14.03 -10.38
N SER A 193 -17.87 13.08 -11.31
CA SER A 193 -19.06 12.89 -12.16
C SER A 193 -20.31 12.62 -11.32
N THR A 194 -20.19 11.77 -10.29
CA THR A 194 -21.30 11.47 -9.37
C THR A 194 -21.73 12.70 -8.56
N TRP A 195 -20.76 13.48 -8.09
CA TRP A 195 -21.02 14.70 -7.33
C TRP A 195 -21.66 15.78 -8.20
N VAL A 196 -21.18 15.97 -9.43
CA VAL A 196 -21.77 16.90 -10.41
C VAL A 196 -23.19 16.50 -10.77
N TYR A 197 -23.42 15.22 -11.11
CA TYR A 197 -24.76 14.72 -11.42
C TYR A 197 -25.75 14.98 -10.28
N ARG A 198 -25.36 14.69 -9.04
CA ARG A 198 -26.20 14.95 -7.85
C ARG A 198 -26.37 16.44 -7.58
N GLY A 199 -25.33 17.23 -7.80
CA GLY A 199 -25.36 18.67 -7.58
C GLY A 199 -26.33 19.37 -8.54
N VAL A 200 -26.30 18.99 -9.82
CA VAL A 200 -27.22 19.47 -10.85
C VAL A 200 -28.66 19.03 -10.51
N ARG A 201 -28.88 17.76 -10.18
CA ARG A 201 -30.23 17.23 -9.88
C ARG A 201 -30.84 17.86 -8.62
N ARG A 202 -30.04 18.18 -7.61
CA ARG A 202 -30.51 18.78 -6.33
C ARG A 202 -30.35 20.29 -6.26
N ARG A 203 -29.85 20.94 -7.33
CA ARG A 203 -29.54 22.38 -7.40
C ARG A 203 -28.73 22.92 -6.22
N ARG A 204 -27.82 22.12 -5.66
CA ARG A 204 -26.92 22.49 -4.54
C ARG A 204 -25.57 21.81 -4.70
N CYS A 205 -24.48 22.49 -4.34
CA CYS A 205 -23.15 21.89 -4.29
C CYS A 205 -23.11 20.74 -3.29
N TYR A 206 -22.53 19.61 -3.70
CA TYR A 206 -22.37 18.42 -2.88
C TYR A 206 -20.88 18.21 -2.59
N PRO A 207 -20.46 18.02 -1.32
CA PRO A 207 -21.26 17.93 -0.09
C PRO A 207 -21.80 19.28 0.43
N PRO A 208 -23.01 19.32 1.02
CA PRO A 208 -23.71 20.57 1.35
C PRO A 208 -23.22 21.29 2.62
N SER A 209 -22.30 20.73 3.40
CA SER A 209 -21.87 21.29 4.70
C SER A 209 -20.47 21.90 4.60
N TRP A 210 -20.36 23.22 4.80
CA TRP A 210 -19.07 23.94 4.84
C TRP A 210 -18.09 23.37 5.88
N LYS A 211 -18.60 22.98 7.06
CA LYS A 211 -17.77 22.32 8.10
C LYS A 211 -17.10 21.05 7.58
N ARG A 212 -17.76 20.31 6.70
CA ARG A 212 -17.19 19.10 6.09
C ARG A 212 -16.09 19.43 5.08
N TRP A 213 -16.21 20.53 4.36
CA TRP A 213 -15.15 21.01 3.47
C TRP A 213 -13.90 21.37 4.26
N VAL A 214 -14.03 22.24 5.26
CA VAL A 214 -12.89 22.76 6.02
C VAL A 214 -12.23 21.72 6.92
N LEU A 215 -13.00 20.87 7.60
CA LEU A 215 -12.45 19.95 8.61
C LEU A 215 -12.06 18.57 8.08
N TYR A 216 -12.51 18.19 6.88
CA TYR A 216 -12.31 16.83 6.35
C TYR A 216 -11.78 16.83 4.92
N LEU A 217 -12.48 17.48 3.98
CA LEU A 217 -12.08 17.41 2.56
C LEU A 217 -10.80 18.19 2.27
N ILE A 218 -10.67 19.42 2.77
CA ILE A 218 -9.47 20.24 2.54
C ILE A 218 -8.23 19.59 3.17
N PRO A 219 -8.24 19.19 4.46
CA PRO A 219 -7.11 18.49 5.05
C PRO A 219 -6.74 17.21 4.31
N GLY A 220 -7.74 16.38 3.94
CA GLY A 220 -7.51 15.15 3.18
C GLY A 220 -6.91 15.42 1.79
N LEU A 221 -7.45 16.40 1.06
CA LEU A 221 -6.92 16.80 -0.25
C LEU A 221 -5.51 17.39 -0.15
N CYS A 222 -5.23 18.19 0.87
CA CYS A 222 -3.88 18.70 1.14
C CYS A 222 -2.91 17.56 1.41
N CYS A 223 -3.27 16.57 2.24
CA CYS A 223 -2.44 15.39 2.47
C CYS A 223 -2.18 14.61 1.17
N ALA A 224 -3.22 14.41 0.34
CA ALA A 224 -3.08 13.72 -0.94
C ALA A 224 -2.16 14.47 -1.91
N LEU A 225 -2.32 15.79 -2.05
CA LEU A 225 -1.50 16.61 -2.93
C LEU A 225 -0.05 16.64 -2.46
N VAL A 226 0.20 16.81 -1.16
CA VAL A 226 1.56 16.76 -0.61
C VAL A 226 2.19 15.39 -0.84
N GLY A 227 1.44 14.29 -0.62
CA GLY A 227 1.92 12.94 -0.88
C GLY A 227 2.33 12.72 -2.34
N VAL A 228 1.51 13.18 -3.29
CA VAL A 228 1.84 13.10 -4.73
C VAL A 228 3.04 13.98 -5.08
N CYS A 229 3.12 15.20 -4.55
CA CYS A 229 4.26 16.09 -4.78
C CYS A 229 5.57 15.50 -4.23
N LEU A 230 5.54 14.87 -3.05
CA LEU A 230 6.71 14.19 -2.49
C LEU A 230 7.17 13.06 -3.41
N TYR A 231 6.24 12.23 -3.88
CA TYR A 231 6.54 11.12 -4.77
C TYR A 231 7.12 11.57 -6.13
N ILE A 232 6.56 12.61 -6.75
CA ILE A 232 6.98 13.05 -8.09
C ILE A 232 8.27 13.89 -8.05
N PHE A 233 8.41 14.78 -7.06
CA PHE A 233 9.45 15.83 -7.09
C PHE A 233 10.54 15.67 -6.03
N ALA A 234 10.26 14.98 -4.91
CA ALA A 234 11.18 14.95 -3.78
C ALA A 234 11.88 13.60 -3.60
N GLU A 235 11.30 12.51 -4.08
CA GLU A 235 11.85 11.16 -3.90
C GLU A 235 13.13 10.96 -4.73
N THR A 236 14.22 10.63 -4.04
CA THR A 236 15.51 10.22 -4.61
C THR A 236 16.00 8.98 -3.87
N GLU A 237 16.96 8.25 -4.47
CA GLU A 237 17.54 7.04 -3.86
C GLU A 237 18.12 7.29 -2.46
N ASP A 238 18.71 8.48 -2.23
CA ASP A 238 19.35 8.82 -0.97
C ASP A 238 18.37 9.18 0.16
N ASN A 239 17.18 9.70 -0.19
CA ASN A 239 16.18 10.17 0.77
C ASN A 239 14.92 9.29 0.84
N TYR A 240 14.88 8.22 0.05
CA TYR A 240 13.75 7.30 -0.11
C TYR A 240 13.11 6.90 1.23
N TYR A 241 13.91 6.46 2.20
CA TYR A 241 13.38 6.00 3.49
C TYR A 241 12.72 7.12 4.31
N TYR A 242 13.04 8.40 4.08
CA TYR A 242 12.32 9.52 4.69
C TYR A 242 11.07 9.89 3.90
N THR A 243 11.20 10.08 2.59
CA THR A 243 10.10 10.54 1.72
C THR A 243 8.99 9.51 1.64
N HIS A 244 9.33 8.23 1.51
CA HIS A 244 8.39 7.13 1.43
C HIS A 244 7.69 6.87 2.79
N SER A 245 8.43 6.95 3.90
CA SER A 245 7.83 6.88 5.24
C SER A 245 6.84 8.02 5.49
N LEU A 246 7.16 9.24 5.02
CA LEU A 246 6.24 10.37 5.08
C LEU A 246 5.03 10.17 4.18
N TRP A 247 5.21 9.56 3.01
CA TRP A 247 4.12 9.18 2.11
C TRP A 247 3.11 8.22 2.80
N HIS A 248 3.56 7.20 3.53
CA HIS A 248 2.68 6.32 4.32
C HIS A 248 1.79 7.12 5.27
N ILE A 249 2.41 8.01 6.06
CA ILE A 249 1.72 8.81 7.07
C ILE A 249 0.68 9.73 6.41
N LEU A 250 1.02 10.35 5.28
CA LEU A 250 0.13 11.24 4.55
C LEU A 250 -1.05 10.49 3.93
N VAL A 251 -0.82 9.33 3.32
CA VAL A 251 -1.88 8.51 2.74
C VAL A 251 -2.82 8.00 3.81
N ALA A 252 -2.29 7.47 4.92
CA ALA A 252 -3.10 6.99 6.03
C ALA A 252 -3.92 8.12 6.67
N SER A 253 -3.31 9.29 6.87
CA SER A 253 -3.99 10.49 7.37
C SER A 253 -5.10 10.95 6.42
N CYS A 254 -4.82 10.96 5.12
CA CYS A 254 -5.78 11.29 4.07
C CYS A 254 -7.03 10.39 4.17
N VAL A 255 -6.85 9.07 4.31
CA VAL A 255 -7.96 8.12 4.47
C VAL A 255 -8.82 8.45 5.71
N VAL A 256 -8.20 8.75 6.85
CA VAL A 256 -8.93 9.12 8.09
C VAL A 256 -9.84 10.33 7.89
N PHE A 257 -9.35 11.37 7.21
CA PHE A 257 -10.12 12.58 6.95
C PHE A 257 -11.20 12.38 5.88
N LEU A 258 -10.90 11.60 4.83
CA LEU A 258 -11.77 11.43 3.68
C LEU A 258 -12.92 10.46 3.91
N LEU A 259 -12.78 9.49 4.81
CA LEU A 259 -13.83 8.54 5.15
C LEU A 259 -15.12 9.29 5.54
N PRO A 260 -16.27 8.99 4.88
CA PRO A 260 -17.54 9.61 5.25
C PRO A 260 -17.98 9.20 6.66
N PRO A 261 -18.78 10.03 7.37
CA PRO A 261 -19.41 9.62 8.62
C PRO A 261 -20.47 8.53 8.36
N LYS A 262 -20.70 7.68 9.37
CA LYS A 262 -21.70 6.60 9.33
C LYS A 262 -23.06 7.13 8.87
N GLU A 263 -23.67 6.47 7.88
CA GLU A 263 -25.04 6.78 7.48
C GLU A 263 -26.02 6.30 8.54
N LYS A 264 -26.86 7.21 9.06
CA LYS A 264 -27.88 6.91 10.08
C LYS A 264 -28.88 5.82 9.62
N HIS A 265 -29.09 5.64 8.31
CA HIS A 265 -30.01 4.64 7.77
C HIS A 265 -29.51 3.19 7.82
N ARG A 266 -28.22 2.96 8.07
CA ARG A 266 -27.65 1.60 8.11
C ARG A 266 -28.05 0.81 9.37
N GLU A 267 -28.68 1.47 10.35
CA GLU A 267 -29.28 0.81 11.51
C GLU A 267 -30.65 0.20 11.20
N ALA A 268 -31.34 0.66 10.15
CA ALA A 268 -32.66 0.13 9.76
C ALA A 268 -32.55 -1.14 8.90
N LEU A 269 -31.47 -1.33 8.15
CA LEU A 269 -31.21 -2.55 7.36
C LEU A 269 -30.19 -3.47 8.05
N GLY A 270 -30.64 -4.17 9.09
CA GLY A 270 -30.39 -5.60 9.25
C GLY A 270 -28.99 -6.14 9.64
N TRP A 271 -27.94 -5.33 9.82
CA TRP A 271 -26.62 -5.84 10.25
C TRP A 271 -26.27 -5.62 11.73
N SER A 272 -27.05 -4.84 12.46
CA SER A 272 -26.84 -4.57 13.90
C SER A 272 -27.36 -5.67 14.84
N ARG A 273 -27.87 -6.79 14.32
CA ARG A 273 -28.43 -7.88 15.15
C ARG A 273 -27.43 -8.98 15.54
N GLY A 274 -26.18 -8.93 15.07
CA GLY A 274 -25.23 -10.06 15.20
C GLY A 274 -24.03 -9.90 16.12
N PHE A 275 -23.56 -8.68 16.43
CA PHE A 275 -22.34 -8.52 17.24
C PHE A 275 -22.37 -7.19 18.01
N SER A 276 -23.11 -7.16 19.12
CA SER A 276 -23.06 -6.05 20.06
C SER A 276 -22.33 -6.50 21.32
N TRP A 277 -21.06 -6.11 21.45
CA TRP A 277 -20.43 -5.99 22.76
C TRP A 277 -21.04 -4.76 23.44
N SER A 278 -22.23 -4.91 24.04
CA SER A 278 -22.80 -3.88 24.91
C SER A 278 -22.69 -4.31 26.37
N TRP A 279 -21.76 -3.71 27.10
CA TRP A 279 -21.97 -3.49 28.53
C TRP A 279 -23.13 -2.51 28.67
N SER A 280 -24.30 -3.01 29.06
CA SER A 280 -25.53 -2.24 29.17
C SER A 280 -26.20 -2.55 30.50
N TRP A 281 -25.98 -1.68 31.49
CA TRP A 281 -26.96 -1.45 32.55
C TRP A 281 -28.07 -0.57 31.98
N ARG A 282 -29.30 -1.07 31.92
CA ARG A 282 -30.51 -0.28 31.64
C ARG A 282 -31.56 -0.57 32.72
N PRO A 283 -32.28 0.44 33.22
CA PRO A 283 -33.70 0.31 33.45
C PRO A 283 -34.46 0.72 32.18
N ARG A 284 -35.39 -0.13 31.75
CA ARG A 284 -36.32 0.13 30.65
C ARG A 284 -37.41 1.09 31.12
N ILE A 285 -37.60 2.20 30.42
CA ILE A 285 -38.87 2.95 30.44
C ILE A 285 -39.30 3.09 28.99
N CYS A 286 -40.50 2.57 28.71
CA CYS A 286 -41.12 2.49 27.40
C CYS A 286 -41.62 3.88 26.99
N GLY A 287 -41.15 4.40 25.85
CA GLY A 287 -41.60 5.67 25.28
C GLY A 287 -41.72 5.52 23.76
N TYR A 288 -42.91 5.80 23.26
CA TYR A 288 -43.36 5.71 21.87
C TYR A 288 -42.39 6.36 20.87
N THR A 289 -42.10 5.66 19.77
CA THR A 289 -41.43 6.21 18.59
C THR A 289 -42.47 6.81 17.64
N LEU A 290 -42.40 8.13 17.41
CA LEU A 290 -43.07 8.76 16.27
C LEU A 290 -42.50 8.16 14.97
N CYS A 291 -43.36 7.57 14.14
CA CYS A 291 -43.03 7.22 12.77
C CYS A 291 -43.02 8.49 11.92
N GLU A 292 -41.86 8.87 11.40
CA GLU A 292 -41.77 9.89 10.34
C GLU A 292 -42.26 9.26 9.04
N SER A 293 -43.34 9.83 8.50
CA SER A 293 -44.09 9.29 7.36
C SER A 293 -43.24 9.30 6.09
N SER A 294 -42.78 8.13 5.64
CA SER A 294 -42.32 7.91 4.28
C SER A 294 -43.51 7.54 3.38
N LYS A 295 -44.37 8.52 3.07
CA LYS A 295 -45.37 8.40 2.01
C LYS A 295 -45.62 9.76 1.38
N GLU A 296 -44.98 9.98 0.23
CA GLU A 296 -45.27 10.91 -0.87
C GLU A 296 -44.00 10.84 -1.76
N GLU A 297 -43.96 10.30 -2.98
CA GLU A 297 -44.94 10.19 -4.06
C GLU A 297 -44.66 8.88 -4.83
N LEU A 298 -45.60 7.93 -4.77
CA LEU A 298 -45.67 6.80 -5.70
C LEU A 298 -47.08 6.77 -6.31
N TYR A 299 -47.60 7.91 -6.79
CA TYR A 299 -48.77 7.97 -7.66
C TYR A 299 -48.77 9.29 -8.46
N THR A 300 -48.22 9.25 -9.65
CA THR A 300 -48.86 9.89 -10.82
C THR A 300 -48.81 8.87 -11.96
N VAL A 301 -49.88 8.07 -12.04
CA VAL A 301 -50.27 7.36 -13.25
C VAL A 301 -51.13 8.33 -14.04
N THR A 302 -50.67 8.71 -15.23
CA THR A 302 -51.35 8.69 -16.55
C THR A 302 -50.51 9.48 -17.53
#